data_AF-A0A3L7SZU3-F1
#
_entry.id   AF-A0A3L7SZU3-F1
#
_cell.length_a   1.000
_cell.length_b   1.000
_cell.length_c   1.000
_cell.angle_alpha   90.00
_cell.angle_beta   90.00
_cell.angle_gamma   90.00
#
_symmetry.space_group_name_H-M   'P 1'
#
loop_
_entity.id
_entity.type
_entity.pdbx_description
1 polymer ?
#
loop_
_entity_poly.entity_id
_entity_poly.type
_entity_poly.pdbx_seq_one_letter_code
_entity_poly.pdbx_strand_id
1 'polypeptide(L)'
;RTVGVPDLHTIGACTGKVITMVSPQSKTMNKPFNWARVMRHELTHIFNLEQSQFMVPHWLTEGLAVSLEGYPRSDSWNKELKQRIQSNNLYNLSNINLGFQRPRSPIDWQMAYCQSLLYVEYLQKTHGDEASRNMLESFAKGNGTDLALEQVTKSNTANFEKGYLAYIKEITAKTLISDKPKLRSVEELRKAIEADATDAEAQGELALLLINRDRAEARKLAEAALSNKPGQPRASLVLAKLAKLAGDTKKEQTLLEDSVKINPDADILFLLGRIFYDAGEFPKATETLQSGMALDPDNPRWLEQLARVFAQTDNKPMQIEVLQKLSRLDPDDLEKRKRLLKLLLQNNQKTEALIAAREVLEIDVSFKEAQDLLLEHLQALGKNDELLKLKQAFNPSR
;
A
#
# COMPACT_ATOMS: atom_id res chain seq x y z
N ARG A 1 -30.89 0.70 -4.47
CA ARG A 1 -30.22 1.62 -5.41
C ARG A 1 -29.08 0.87 -6.08
N THR A 2 -29.31 0.29 -7.26
CA THR A 2 -28.40 0.32 -8.43
C THR A 2 -29.15 -0.37 -9.55
N VAL A 3 -29.88 0.43 -10.33
CA VAL A 3 -30.57 -0.01 -11.55
C VAL A 3 -29.72 0.48 -12.71
N GLY A 4 -29.01 -0.43 -13.38
CA GLY A 4 -28.57 -0.31 -14.78
C GLY A 4 -27.96 1.02 -15.24
N VAL A 5 -26.98 1.60 -14.53
CA VAL A 5 -26.29 2.81 -14.98
C VAL A 5 -24.95 2.43 -15.65
N PRO A 6 -24.75 2.69 -16.96
CA PRO A 6 -23.41 2.74 -17.51
C PRO A 6 -22.65 3.87 -16.80
N ASP A 7 -21.42 3.61 -16.35
CA ASP A 7 -20.59 4.48 -15.49
C ASP A 7 -20.88 4.40 -13.99
N LEU A 8 -20.99 3.18 -13.45
CA LEU A 8 -20.73 2.97 -12.02
C LEU A 8 -19.32 3.52 -11.68
N HIS A 9 -19.26 4.60 -10.90
CA HIS A 9 -18.01 5.11 -10.31
C HIS A 9 -17.40 4.14 -9.29
N THR A 10 -18.06 3.00 -9.03
CA THR A 10 -17.59 1.91 -8.17
C THR A 10 -17.44 0.62 -8.98
N ILE A 11 -16.47 -0.23 -8.60
CA ILE A 11 -16.16 -1.46 -9.33
C ILE A 11 -17.26 -2.53 -9.13
N GLY A 12 -17.82 -2.55 -7.92
CA GLY A 12 -18.97 -3.37 -7.53
C GLY A 12 -19.97 -2.54 -6.73
N ALA A 13 -21.17 -3.07 -6.63
CA ALA A 13 -22.18 -2.61 -5.68
C ALA A 13 -23.15 -3.75 -5.37
N CYS A 14 -23.50 -3.85 -4.09
CA CYS A 14 -24.56 -4.72 -3.59
C CYS A 14 -25.88 -3.95 -3.41
N THR A 15 -26.99 -4.51 -3.90
CA THR A 15 -28.36 -4.06 -3.57
C THR A 15 -29.21 -5.24 -3.11
N GLY A 16 -29.39 -5.38 -1.81
CA GLY A 16 -30.12 -6.50 -1.23
C GLY A 16 -29.36 -7.81 -1.46
N LYS A 17 -29.92 -8.73 -2.26
CA LYS A 17 -29.30 -10.02 -2.62
C LYS A 17 -28.62 -10.02 -4.00
N VAL A 18 -28.53 -8.86 -4.63
CA VAL A 18 -28.01 -8.71 -5.99
C VAL A 18 -26.67 -7.99 -5.94
N ILE A 19 -25.65 -8.60 -6.54
CA ILE A 19 -24.35 -7.97 -6.80
C ILE A 19 -24.35 -7.51 -8.25
N THR A 20 -23.99 -6.25 -8.48
CA THR A 20 -23.66 -5.73 -9.81
C THR A 20 -22.19 -5.35 -9.83
N MET A 21 -21.46 -5.81 -10.84
CA MET A 21 -20.04 -5.52 -11.00
C MET A 21 -19.70 -5.18 -12.43
N VAL A 22 -18.68 -4.33 -12.60
CA VAL A 22 -18.11 -4.04 -13.91
C VAL A 22 -17.43 -5.31 -14.44
N SER A 23 -17.63 -5.61 -15.73
CA SER A 23 -16.93 -6.72 -16.38
C SER A 23 -15.42 -6.48 -16.35
N PRO A 24 -14.58 -7.49 -16.05
CA PRO A 24 -13.12 -7.39 -16.15
C PRO A 24 -12.63 -6.99 -17.56
N GLN A 25 -13.44 -7.20 -18.60
CA GLN A 25 -13.14 -6.81 -19.98
C GLN A 25 -13.73 -5.45 -20.38
N SER A 26 -14.33 -4.72 -19.43
CA SER A 26 -14.94 -3.42 -19.73
C SER A 26 -13.90 -2.41 -20.18
N LYS A 27 -14.16 -1.75 -21.32
CA LYS A 27 -13.33 -0.64 -21.81
C LYS A 27 -13.49 0.65 -21.00
N THR A 28 -14.46 0.72 -20.08
CA THR A 28 -14.69 1.88 -19.21
C THR A 28 -13.70 1.95 -18.05
N MET A 29 -12.99 0.86 -17.74
CA MET A 29 -11.98 0.82 -16.69
C MET A 29 -10.60 1.10 -17.26
N ASN A 30 -9.96 2.17 -16.77
CA ASN A 30 -8.60 2.56 -17.19
C ASN A 30 -7.50 1.67 -16.58
N LYS A 31 -7.83 0.86 -15.57
CA LYS A 31 -6.90 -0.04 -14.89
C LYS A 31 -7.58 -1.38 -14.57
N PRO A 32 -6.85 -2.50 -14.68
CA PRO A 32 -7.31 -3.79 -14.16
C PRO A 32 -7.58 -3.71 -12.65
N PHE A 33 -8.45 -4.59 -12.15
CA PHE A 33 -8.76 -4.72 -10.73
C PHE A 33 -8.97 -6.20 -10.38
N ASN A 34 -8.75 -6.56 -9.13
CA ASN A 34 -9.01 -7.91 -8.66
C ASN A 34 -10.52 -8.10 -8.43
N TRP A 35 -11.19 -8.79 -9.37
CA TRP A 35 -12.64 -9.00 -9.30
C TRP A 35 -13.01 -10.00 -8.20
N ALA A 36 -12.14 -10.95 -7.84
CA ALA A 36 -12.40 -11.89 -6.75
C ALA A 36 -12.44 -11.16 -5.39
N ARG A 37 -11.54 -10.19 -5.18
CA ARG A 37 -11.52 -9.30 -4.01
C ARG A 37 -12.84 -8.53 -3.88
N VAL A 38 -13.26 -7.88 -4.96
CA VAL A 38 -14.52 -7.11 -4.99
C VAL A 38 -15.72 -8.02 -4.79
N MET A 39 -15.76 -9.20 -5.42
CA MET A 39 -16.82 -10.20 -5.19
C MET A 39 -16.91 -10.61 -3.72
N ARG A 40 -15.78 -10.91 -3.06
CA ARG A 40 -15.76 -11.24 -1.62
C ARG A 40 -16.32 -10.10 -0.77
N HIS A 41 -15.93 -8.87 -1.08
CA HIS A 41 -16.41 -7.66 -0.41
C HIS A 41 -17.94 -7.52 -0.53
N GLU A 42 -18.47 -7.50 -1.77
CA GLU A 42 -19.90 -7.31 -2.01
C GLU A 42 -20.75 -8.46 -1.47
N LEU A 43 -20.26 -9.70 -1.56
CA LEU A 43 -20.93 -10.87 -1.01
C LEU A 43 -21.01 -10.81 0.52
N THR A 44 -19.98 -10.27 1.17
CA THR A 44 -19.97 -10.07 2.62
C THR A 44 -21.09 -9.12 3.05
N HIS A 45 -21.34 -8.04 2.30
CA HIS A 45 -22.47 -7.16 2.57
C HIS A 45 -23.81 -7.90 2.51
N ILE A 46 -24.03 -8.79 1.54
CA ILE A 46 -25.28 -9.57 1.45
C ILE A 46 -25.52 -10.33 2.75
N PHE A 47 -24.52 -11.09 3.22
CA PHE A 47 -24.66 -11.90 4.42
C PHE A 47 -24.89 -11.05 5.67
N ASN A 48 -24.11 -9.97 5.84
CA ASN A 48 -24.21 -9.11 7.02
C ASN A 48 -25.53 -8.33 7.06
N LEU A 49 -26.00 -7.84 5.91
CA LEU A 49 -27.28 -7.13 5.81
C LEU A 49 -28.45 -8.07 6.13
N GLU A 50 -28.46 -9.28 5.58
CA GLU A 50 -29.51 -10.26 5.88
C GLU A 50 -29.48 -10.72 7.34
N GLN A 51 -28.29 -11.05 7.87
CA GLN A 51 -28.14 -11.51 9.26
C GLN A 51 -28.58 -10.44 10.27
N SER A 52 -28.33 -9.17 9.98
CA SER A 52 -28.70 -8.04 10.84
C SER A 52 -30.08 -7.45 10.56
N GLN A 53 -30.86 -8.04 9.65
CA GLN A 53 -32.12 -7.46 9.17
C GLN A 53 -31.99 -5.99 8.72
N PHE A 54 -30.89 -5.68 8.02
CA PHE A 54 -30.54 -4.35 7.52
C PHE A 54 -30.30 -3.29 8.61
N MET A 55 -30.13 -3.71 9.86
CA MET A 55 -29.90 -2.81 11.01
C MET A 55 -28.41 -2.61 11.34
N VAL A 56 -27.50 -3.35 10.70
CA VAL A 56 -26.06 -3.20 10.92
C VAL A 56 -25.59 -1.78 10.55
N PRO A 57 -24.78 -1.11 11.39
CA PRO A 57 -24.22 0.19 11.06
C PRO A 57 -23.19 0.08 9.92
N HIS A 58 -23.08 1.16 9.13
CA HIS A 58 -22.22 1.21 7.94
C HIS A 58 -20.77 0.81 8.25
N TRP A 59 -20.20 1.35 9.34
CA TRP A 59 -18.83 1.03 9.73
C TRP A 59 -18.56 -0.47 9.92
N LEU A 60 -19.51 -1.24 10.48
CA LEU A 60 -19.30 -2.65 10.80
C LEU A 60 -19.41 -3.52 9.55
N THR A 61 -20.39 -3.23 8.68
CA THR A 61 -20.52 -3.98 7.41
C THR A 61 -19.31 -3.75 6.50
N GLU A 62 -18.77 -2.53 6.44
CA GLU A 62 -17.53 -2.23 5.70
C GLU A 62 -16.31 -2.90 6.34
N GLY A 63 -16.19 -2.84 7.68
CA GLY A 63 -15.05 -3.46 8.38
C GLY A 63 -14.98 -4.97 8.15
N LEU A 64 -16.14 -5.65 8.17
CA LEU A 64 -16.24 -7.08 7.89
C LEU A 64 -15.99 -7.40 6.41
N ALA A 65 -16.46 -6.55 5.50
CA ALA A 65 -16.21 -6.73 4.07
C ALA A 65 -14.72 -6.60 3.72
N VAL A 66 -14.04 -5.58 4.26
CA VAL A 66 -12.59 -5.39 4.09
C VAL A 66 -11.81 -6.53 4.72
N SER A 67 -12.19 -7.03 5.91
CA SER A 67 -11.43 -8.11 6.57
C SER A 67 -11.46 -9.43 5.78
N LEU A 68 -12.47 -9.63 4.94
CA LEU A 68 -12.63 -10.80 4.09
C LEU A 68 -12.10 -10.62 2.65
N GLU A 69 -11.52 -9.46 2.33
CA GLU A 69 -10.90 -9.24 1.02
C GLU A 69 -9.69 -10.16 0.76
N GLY A 70 -9.04 -10.64 1.82
CA GLY A 70 -7.92 -11.59 1.75
C GLY A 70 -6.57 -10.95 1.45
N TYR A 71 -6.45 -9.63 1.63
CA TYR A 71 -5.23 -8.87 1.39
C TYR A 71 -4.82 -8.08 2.64
N PRO A 72 -3.52 -7.93 2.91
CA PRO A 72 -3.07 -7.13 4.03
C PRO A 72 -3.45 -5.67 3.83
N ARG A 73 -3.70 -4.97 4.94
CA ARG A 73 -3.85 -3.52 4.93
C ARG A 73 -2.60 -2.86 4.31
N SER A 74 -2.82 -1.83 3.49
CA SER A 74 -1.73 -1.05 2.90
C SER A 74 -0.87 -0.32 3.94
N ASP A 75 0.44 -0.25 3.70
CA ASP A 75 1.35 0.52 4.55
C ASP A 75 1.05 2.03 4.53
N SER A 76 0.48 2.54 3.44
CA SER A 76 -0.03 3.92 3.38
C SER A 76 -1.10 4.20 4.43
N TRP A 77 -1.95 3.22 4.75
CA TRP A 77 -2.93 3.37 5.82
C TRP A 77 -2.25 3.42 7.19
N ASN A 78 -1.21 2.62 7.43
CA ASN A 78 -0.44 2.68 8.67
C ASN A 78 0.19 4.08 8.88
N LYS A 79 0.77 4.65 7.83
CA LYS A 79 1.37 5.99 7.86
C LYS A 79 0.32 7.06 8.18
N GLU A 80 -0.80 7.06 7.48
CA GLU A 80 -1.90 8.00 7.71
C GLU A 80 -2.51 7.86 9.11
N LEU A 81 -2.73 6.63 9.58
CA LEU A 81 -3.22 6.36 10.94
C LEU A 81 -2.28 6.97 11.98
N LYS A 82 -0.97 6.74 11.84
CA LYS A 82 0.01 7.26 12.80
C LYS A 82 0.03 8.80 12.79
N GLN A 83 -0.13 9.43 11.63
CA GLN A 83 -0.26 10.90 11.53
C GLN A 83 -1.52 11.40 12.23
N ARG A 84 -2.67 10.74 12.03
CA ARG A 84 -3.94 11.10 12.69
C ARG A 84 -3.93 10.88 14.20
N ILE A 85 -3.18 9.88 14.70
CA ILE A 85 -2.93 9.71 16.13
C ILE A 85 -2.19 10.94 16.69
N GLN A 86 -1.12 11.39 16.02
CA GLN A 86 -0.32 12.53 16.45
C GLN A 86 -1.11 13.84 16.40
N SER A 87 -1.97 14.02 15.39
CA SER A 87 -2.80 15.22 15.24
C SER A 87 -4.15 15.15 15.96
N ASN A 88 -4.41 14.08 16.74
CA ASN A 88 -5.69 13.82 17.41
C ASN A 88 -6.92 13.94 16.48
N ASN A 89 -6.84 13.36 15.27
CA ASN A 89 -7.84 13.45 14.21
C ASN A 89 -8.34 12.05 13.76
N LEU A 90 -8.51 11.14 14.71
CA LEU A 90 -9.09 9.82 14.45
C LEU A 90 -10.61 9.86 14.47
N TYR A 91 -11.23 8.98 13.67
CA TYR A 91 -12.63 8.64 13.87
C TYR A 91 -12.82 7.84 15.17
N ASN A 92 -14.03 7.93 15.72
CA ASN A 92 -14.56 7.08 16.77
C ASN A 92 -15.91 6.49 16.33
N LEU A 93 -16.48 5.56 17.07
CA LEU A 93 -17.74 4.89 16.76
C LEU A 93 -18.92 5.86 16.62
N SER A 94 -18.87 7.03 17.26
CA SER A 94 -19.91 8.06 17.13
C SER A 94 -19.84 8.84 15.82
N ASN A 95 -18.67 8.92 15.16
CA ASN A 95 -18.46 9.78 13.99
C ASN A 95 -17.90 9.07 12.74
N ILE A 96 -17.46 7.81 12.83
CA ILE A 96 -16.85 7.08 11.71
C ILE A 96 -17.77 6.99 10.48
N ASN A 97 -19.08 6.90 10.69
CA ASN A 97 -20.07 6.90 9.61
C ASN A 97 -20.05 8.20 8.77
N LEU A 98 -19.63 9.33 9.37
CA LEU A 98 -19.46 10.59 8.63
C LEU A 98 -18.31 10.52 7.62
N GLY A 99 -17.29 9.68 7.86
CA GLY A 99 -16.20 9.45 6.92
C GLY A 99 -16.67 8.80 5.61
N PHE A 100 -17.70 7.96 5.66
CA PHE A 100 -18.34 7.38 4.47
C PHE A 100 -19.34 8.34 3.81
N GLN A 101 -20.12 9.06 4.61
CA GLN A 101 -21.22 9.88 4.11
C GLN A 101 -20.80 11.26 3.60
N ARG A 102 -19.80 11.88 4.24
CA ARG A 102 -19.35 13.26 3.98
C ARG A 102 -17.84 13.41 4.16
N PRO A 103 -17.01 12.69 3.38
CA PRO A 103 -15.56 12.85 3.43
C PRO A 103 -15.16 14.27 2.98
N ARG A 104 -14.23 14.91 3.68
CA ARG A 104 -13.69 16.22 3.26
C ARG A 104 -12.62 16.07 2.19
N SER A 105 -12.02 14.88 2.11
CA SER A 105 -10.95 14.53 1.19
C SER A 105 -10.99 13.02 0.87
N PRO A 106 -10.36 12.56 -0.21
CA PRO A 106 -10.25 11.12 -0.50
C PRO A 106 -9.61 10.32 0.63
N ILE A 107 -8.70 10.92 1.39
CA ILE A 107 -8.01 10.24 2.49
C ILE A 107 -8.93 10.01 3.71
N ASP A 108 -9.90 10.89 3.94
CA ASP A 108 -10.93 10.70 4.96
C ASP A 108 -11.78 9.46 4.70
N TRP A 109 -12.19 9.29 3.44
CA TRP A 109 -12.94 8.12 3.01
C TRP A 109 -12.13 6.83 3.22
N GLN A 110 -10.86 6.83 2.79
CA GLN A 110 -9.95 5.69 3.02
C GLN A 110 -9.75 5.40 4.51
N MET A 111 -9.69 6.42 5.36
CA MET A 111 -9.53 6.23 6.80
C MET A 111 -10.77 5.68 7.49
N ALA A 112 -11.97 5.96 6.96
CA ALA A 112 -13.19 5.31 7.43
C ALA A 112 -13.11 3.79 7.22
N TYR A 113 -12.74 3.34 6.01
CA TYR A 113 -12.49 1.92 5.71
C TYR A 113 -11.42 1.32 6.61
N CYS A 114 -10.29 2.00 6.75
CA CYS A 114 -9.18 1.54 7.58
C CYS A 114 -9.57 1.37 9.05
N GLN A 115 -10.26 2.35 9.64
CA GLN A 115 -10.65 2.30 11.04
C GLN A 115 -11.78 1.29 11.28
N SER A 116 -12.69 1.12 10.32
CA SER A 116 -13.71 0.08 10.32
C SER A 116 -13.12 -1.33 10.38
N LEU A 117 -12.16 -1.63 9.50
CA LEU A 117 -11.40 -2.89 9.55
C LEU A 117 -10.78 -3.08 10.93
N LEU A 118 -10.13 -2.04 11.46
CA LEU A 118 -9.45 -2.13 12.74
C LEU A 118 -10.36 -2.32 13.93
N TYR A 119 -11.58 -1.76 13.91
CA TYR A 119 -12.56 -2.04 14.96
C TYR A 119 -12.96 -3.50 14.95
N VAL A 120 -13.13 -4.11 13.77
CA VAL A 120 -13.43 -5.54 13.62
C VAL A 120 -12.27 -6.39 14.11
N GLU A 121 -11.03 -6.09 13.69
CA GLU A 121 -9.83 -6.81 14.14
C GLU A 121 -9.66 -6.70 15.66
N TYR A 122 -9.85 -5.50 16.22
CA TYR A 122 -9.78 -5.28 17.66
C TYR A 122 -10.83 -6.09 18.42
N LEU A 123 -12.09 -6.02 17.97
CA LEU A 123 -13.21 -6.75 18.56
C LEU A 123 -12.95 -8.27 18.57
N GLN A 124 -12.49 -8.82 17.44
CA GLN A 124 -12.17 -10.24 17.32
C GLN A 124 -10.96 -10.63 18.17
N LYS A 125 -9.92 -9.80 18.19
CA LYS A 125 -8.71 -10.02 19.01
C LYS A 125 -9.02 -10.07 20.50
N THR A 126 -9.95 -9.24 21.00
CA THR A 126 -10.24 -9.15 22.44
C THR A 126 -11.43 -9.97 22.90
N HIS A 127 -12.37 -10.32 22.01
CA HIS A 127 -13.61 -11.01 22.37
C HIS A 127 -13.90 -12.27 21.52
N GLY A 128 -12.96 -12.68 20.66
CA GLY A 128 -13.06 -13.88 19.82
C GLY A 128 -13.82 -13.66 18.51
N ASP A 129 -13.64 -14.58 17.57
CA ASP A 129 -14.20 -14.50 16.21
C ASP A 129 -15.74 -14.42 16.20
N GLU A 130 -16.38 -14.97 17.23
CA GLU A 130 -17.85 -14.93 17.38
C GLU A 130 -18.38 -13.54 17.75
N ALA A 131 -17.53 -12.65 18.26
CA ALA A 131 -17.96 -11.32 18.68
C ALA A 131 -18.61 -10.53 17.53
N SER A 132 -18.06 -10.62 16.32
CA SER A 132 -18.65 -10.00 15.13
C SER A 132 -20.05 -10.54 14.83
N ARG A 133 -20.25 -11.86 14.97
CA ARG A 133 -21.56 -12.51 14.78
C ARG A 133 -22.56 -12.03 15.82
N ASN A 134 -22.14 -12.00 17.09
CA ASN A 134 -22.97 -11.56 18.21
C ASN A 134 -23.36 -10.08 18.09
N MET A 135 -22.47 -9.24 17.55
CA MET A 135 -22.80 -7.85 17.20
C MET A 135 -23.91 -7.78 16.15
N LEU A 136 -23.78 -8.52 15.04
CA LEU A 136 -24.80 -8.58 13.99
C LEU A 136 -26.16 -9.06 14.52
N GLU A 137 -26.17 -10.08 15.39
CA GLU A 137 -27.39 -10.56 16.04
C GLU A 137 -28.01 -9.54 17.00
N SER A 138 -27.19 -8.75 17.69
CA SER A 138 -27.70 -7.66 18.54
C SER A 138 -28.34 -6.56 17.69
N PHE A 139 -27.74 -6.21 16.55
CA PHE A 139 -28.35 -5.27 15.59
C PHE A 139 -29.66 -5.81 15.01
N ALA A 140 -29.74 -7.11 14.71
CA ALA A 140 -30.98 -7.75 14.25
C ALA A 140 -32.14 -7.60 15.25
N LYS A 141 -31.85 -7.45 16.55
CA LYS A 141 -32.84 -7.19 17.60
C LYS A 141 -33.22 -5.70 17.73
N GLY A 142 -32.67 -4.84 16.86
CA GLY A 142 -32.89 -3.39 16.87
C GLY A 142 -32.02 -2.62 17.87
N ASN A 143 -31.01 -3.24 18.47
CA ASN A 143 -30.14 -2.57 19.44
C ASN A 143 -29.19 -1.59 18.74
N GLY A 144 -28.94 -0.44 19.37
CA GLY A 144 -27.90 0.50 18.93
C GLY A 144 -26.48 -0.01 19.22
N THR A 145 -25.47 0.70 18.71
CA THR A 145 -24.05 0.31 18.85
C THR A 145 -23.62 0.18 20.30
N ASP A 146 -24.04 1.10 21.19
CA ASP A 146 -23.66 1.08 22.60
C ASP A 146 -24.15 -0.19 23.32
N LEU A 147 -25.43 -0.52 23.14
CA LEU A 147 -26.04 -1.71 23.76
C LEU A 147 -25.48 -3.00 23.16
N ALA A 148 -25.25 -3.03 21.84
CA ALA A 148 -24.62 -4.18 21.18
C ALA A 148 -23.21 -4.43 21.74
N LEU A 149 -22.39 -3.38 21.85
CA LEU A 149 -21.06 -3.47 22.43
C LEU A 149 -21.10 -3.90 23.89
N GLU A 150 -21.99 -3.35 24.70
CA GLU A 150 -22.15 -3.74 26.10
C GLU A 150 -22.49 -5.22 26.24
N GLN A 151 -23.44 -5.72 25.43
CA GLN A 151 -23.85 -7.12 25.44
C GLN A 151 -22.71 -8.07 25.03
N VAL A 152 -21.94 -7.71 24.01
CA VAL A 152 -20.88 -8.56 23.43
C VAL A 152 -19.58 -8.49 24.23
N THR A 153 -19.14 -7.28 24.57
CA THR A 153 -17.83 -7.03 25.19
C THR A 153 -17.87 -7.01 26.72
N LYS A 154 -19.07 -6.96 27.30
CA LYS A 154 -19.30 -6.74 28.75
C LYS A 154 -18.66 -5.43 29.25
N SER A 155 -18.52 -4.46 28.35
CA SER A 155 -17.88 -3.17 28.58
C SER A 155 -18.65 -2.06 27.87
N ASN A 156 -18.62 -0.84 28.40
CA ASN A 156 -19.24 0.30 27.75
C ASN A 156 -18.39 0.82 26.58
N THR A 157 -19.01 1.61 25.70
CA THR A 157 -18.38 2.19 24.51
C THR A 157 -17.13 3.00 24.85
N ALA A 158 -17.14 3.78 25.93
CA ALA A 158 -15.98 4.61 26.32
C ALA A 158 -14.74 3.77 26.67
N ASN A 159 -14.93 2.67 27.40
CA ASN A 159 -13.85 1.74 27.73
C ASN A 159 -13.38 0.97 26.49
N PHE A 160 -14.30 0.57 25.61
CA PHE A 160 -13.97 -0.07 24.33
C PHE A 160 -13.12 0.86 23.45
N GLU A 161 -13.50 2.13 23.30
CA GLU A 161 -12.74 3.14 22.55
C GLU A 161 -11.34 3.37 23.12
N LYS A 162 -11.21 3.41 24.45
CA LYS A 162 -9.90 3.54 25.10
C LYS A 162 -9.00 2.34 24.78
N GLY A 163 -9.55 1.13 24.79
CA GLY A 163 -8.83 -0.09 24.43
C GLY A 163 -8.46 -0.13 22.94
N TYR A 164 -9.39 0.26 22.07
CA TYR A 164 -9.16 0.39 20.62
C TYR A 164 -8.03 1.39 20.32
N LEU A 165 -8.03 2.56 20.97
CA LEU A 165 -6.96 3.54 20.80
C LEU A 165 -5.59 2.98 21.23
N ALA A 166 -5.55 2.20 22.31
CA ALA A 166 -4.33 1.53 22.74
C ALA A 166 -3.86 0.50 21.69
N TYR A 167 -4.78 -0.26 21.13
CA TYR A 167 -4.51 -1.21 20.06
C TYR A 167 -3.97 -0.52 18.78
N ILE A 168 -4.56 0.59 18.32
CA ILE A 168 -4.02 1.30 17.16
C ILE A 168 -2.63 1.88 17.44
N LYS A 169 -2.39 2.40 18.65
CA LYS A 169 -1.05 2.87 19.04
C LYS A 169 -0.02 1.73 19.01
N GLU A 170 -0.41 0.52 19.41
CA GLU A 170 0.43 -0.67 19.34
C GLU A 170 0.77 -1.05 17.89
N ILE A 171 -0.23 -1.20 17.01
CA ILE A 171 0.00 -1.63 15.62
C ILE A 171 0.78 -0.60 14.80
N THR A 172 0.64 0.69 15.12
CA THR A 172 1.36 1.78 14.44
C THR A 172 2.68 2.15 15.11
N ALA A 173 3.03 1.52 16.24
CA ALA A 173 4.24 1.87 16.99
C ALA A 173 5.51 1.80 16.13
N LYS A 174 5.64 0.72 15.35
CA LYS A 174 6.80 0.46 14.46
C LYS A 174 6.74 1.15 13.11
N THR A 175 5.58 1.70 12.72
CA THR A 175 5.43 2.39 11.44
C THR A 175 6.30 3.65 11.43
N LEU A 176 7.24 3.73 10.50
CA LEU A 176 8.04 4.94 10.35
C LEU A 176 7.26 5.94 9.49
N ILE A 177 6.79 7.03 10.10
CA ILE A 177 6.43 8.20 9.33
C ILE A 177 7.73 8.90 9.04
N SER A 178 8.10 8.99 7.77
CA SER A 178 9.04 10.01 7.37
C SER A 178 8.36 11.34 7.63
N ASP A 179 8.76 12.02 8.71
CA ASP A 179 8.51 13.46 8.88
C ASP A 179 9.30 14.17 7.78
N LYS A 180 8.92 14.01 6.51
CA LYS A 180 9.37 14.94 5.48
C LYS A 180 8.69 16.24 5.86
N PRO A 181 9.44 17.23 6.42
CA PRO A 181 8.81 18.48 6.80
C PRO A 181 8.10 19.03 5.58
N LYS A 182 6.91 19.59 5.80
CA LYS A 182 6.14 20.26 4.75
C LYS A 182 7.10 21.19 4.01
N LEU A 183 7.19 21.05 2.69
CA LEU A 183 8.10 21.85 1.88
C LEU A 183 7.83 23.33 2.15
N ARG A 184 8.81 24.00 2.76
CA ARG A 184 8.76 25.43 2.98
C ARG A 184 8.80 26.13 1.62
N SER A 185 8.02 27.19 1.48
CA SER A 185 8.07 28.05 0.30
C SER A 185 9.45 28.72 0.20
N VAL A 186 9.81 29.13 -1.01
CA VAL A 186 11.05 29.91 -1.23
C VAL A 186 11.10 31.13 -0.30
N GLU A 187 9.97 31.79 -0.09
CA GLU A 187 9.87 32.97 0.77
C GLU A 187 10.15 32.67 2.25
N GLU A 188 9.57 31.58 2.77
CA GLU A 188 9.80 31.13 4.14
C GLU A 188 11.26 30.72 4.35
N LEU A 189 11.87 30.07 3.35
CA LEU A 189 13.27 29.66 3.39
C LEU A 189 14.22 30.84 3.35
N ARG A 190 13.94 31.85 2.50
CA ARG A 190 14.76 33.08 2.47
C ARG A 190 14.70 33.80 3.81
N LYS A 191 13.51 33.95 4.40
CA LYS A 191 13.37 34.55 5.74
C LYS A 191 14.09 33.75 6.83
N ALA A 192 14.05 32.43 6.76
CA ALA A 192 14.78 31.57 7.70
C ALA A 192 16.30 31.79 7.60
N ILE A 193 16.84 31.88 6.38
CA ILE A 193 18.28 32.12 6.15
C ILE A 193 18.68 33.56 6.52
N GLU A 194 17.78 34.54 6.35
CA GLU A 194 18.00 35.91 6.82
C GLU A 194 18.05 35.99 8.36
N ALA A 195 17.20 35.21 9.04
CA ALA A 195 17.18 35.14 10.50
C ALA A 195 18.37 34.35 11.07
N ASP A 196 18.79 33.29 10.38
CA ASP A 196 19.97 32.50 10.71
C ASP A 196 20.73 32.08 9.43
N ALA A 197 21.82 32.80 9.16
CA ALA A 197 22.69 32.54 8.01
C ALA A 197 23.45 31.20 8.11
N THR A 198 23.36 30.49 9.23
CA THR A 198 23.96 29.17 9.47
C THR A 198 22.95 28.02 9.42
N ASP A 199 21.67 28.29 9.17
CA ASP A 199 20.63 27.27 9.02
C ASP A 199 20.88 26.42 7.76
N ALA A 200 21.69 25.37 7.92
CA ALA A 200 22.05 24.42 6.88
C ALA A 200 20.82 23.68 6.32
N GLU A 201 19.73 23.55 7.09
CA GLU A 201 18.51 22.89 6.64
C GLU A 201 17.75 23.77 5.65
N ALA A 202 17.54 25.05 6.01
CA ALA A 202 16.91 26.02 5.10
C ALA A 202 17.76 26.25 3.84
N GLN A 203 19.08 26.34 3.98
CA GLN A 203 20.01 26.47 2.85
C GLN A 203 19.91 25.28 1.88
N GLY A 204 19.93 24.04 2.39
CA GLY A 204 19.81 22.84 1.57
C GLY A 204 18.43 22.67 0.92
N GLU A 205 17.35 23.00 1.64
CA GLU A 205 15.99 23.04 1.08
C GLU A 205 15.86 24.04 -0.07
N LEU A 206 16.34 25.28 0.14
CA LEU A 206 16.27 26.32 -0.88
C LEU A 206 17.12 25.96 -2.09
N ALA A 207 18.33 25.42 -1.87
CA ALA A 207 19.18 24.93 -2.94
C ALA A 207 18.48 23.88 -3.81
N LEU A 208 17.75 22.94 -3.18
CA LEU A 208 17.01 21.90 -3.89
C LEU A 208 15.85 22.45 -4.73
N LEU A 209 15.16 23.49 -4.24
CA LEU A 209 14.09 24.16 -4.99
C LEU A 209 14.62 24.98 -6.18
N LEU A 210 15.82 25.56 -6.03
CA LEU A 210 16.41 26.44 -7.02
C LEU A 210 17.21 25.72 -8.11
N ILE A 211 17.60 24.46 -7.92
CA ILE A 211 18.50 23.75 -8.85
C ILE A 211 18.09 23.80 -10.34
N ASN A 212 16.79 23.84 -10.62
CA ASN A 212 16.26 23.93 -12.00
C ASN A 212 16.03 25.36 -12.49
N ARG A 213 16.08 26.36 -11.60
CA ARG A 213 15.81 27.78 -11.88
C ARG A 213 17.08 28.61 -11.90
N ASP A 214 17.92 28.46 -10.87
CA ASP A 214 19.21 29.13 -10.73
C ASP A 214 20.23 28.14 -10.14
N ARG A 215 21.04 27.57 -11.03
CA ARG A 215 22.09 26.59 -10.66
C ARG A 215 23.24 27.22 -9.88
N ALA A 216 23.50 28.51 -10.10
CA ALA A 216 24.61 29.21 -9.44
C ALA A 216 24.23 29.50 -7.98
N GLU A 217 23.03 30.02 -7.74
CA GLU A 217 22.50 30.23 -6.40
C GLU A 217 22.34 28.89 -5.66
N ALA A 218 21.78 27.87 -6.31
CA ALA A 218 21.63 26.53 -5.73
C ALA A 218 22.98 25.93 -5.30
N ARG A 219 24.03 26.07 -6.12
CA ARG A 219 25.38 25.61 -5.76
C ARG A 219 25.90 26.35 -4.53
N LYS A 220 25.83 27.68 -4.53
CA LYS A 220 26.33 28.50 -3.41
C LYS A 220 25.63 28.15 -2.10
N LEU A 221 24.31 27.98 -2.12
CA LEU A 221 23.53 27.60 -0.95
C LEU A 221 23.86 26.18 -0.47
N ALA A 222 24.04 25.22 -1.38
CA ALA A 222 24.42 23.87 -1.02
C ALA A 222 25.85 23.78 -0.44
N GLU A 223 26.80 24.54 -0.99
CA GLU A 223 28.16 24.64 -0.44
C GLU A 223 28.15 25.28 0.96
N ALA A 224 27.37 26.35 1.16
CA ALA A 224 27.18 26.97 2.47
C ALA A 224 26.57 25.98 3.48
N ALA A 225 25.53 25.24 3.07
CA ALA A 225 24.88 24.22 3.90
C ALA A 225 25.86 23.13 4.35
N LEU A 226 26.71 22.64 3.45
CA LEU A 226 27.72 21.62 3.79
C LEU A 226 28.87 22.17 4.64
N SER A 227 29.22 23.45 4.48
CA SER A 227 30.19 24.11 5.35
C SER A 227 29.66 24.25 6.78
N ASN A 228 28.36 24.54 6.94
CA ASN A 228 27.72 24.68 8.24
C ASN A 228 27.41 23.32 8.89
N LYS A 229 27.00 22.34 8.08
CA LYS A 229 26.68 20.97 8.51
C LYS A 229 27.21 19.96 7.49
N PRO A 230 28.39 19.36 7.73
CA PRO A 230 28.89 18.28 6.89
C PRO A 230 27.87 17.14 6.78
N GLY A 231 27.69 16.60 5.57
CA GLY A 231 26.73 15.52 5.32
C GLY A 231 25.25 15.94 5.31
N GLN A 232 24.93 17.23 5.18
CA GLN A 232 23.55 17.69 4.99
C GLN A 232 22.96 17.02 3.72
N PRO A 233 21.88 16.21 3.82
CA PRO A 233 21.43 15.37 2.71
C PRO A 233 20.97 16.14 1.46
N ARG A 234 20.15 17.17 1.61
CA ARG A 234 19.59 17.96 0.50
C ARG A 234 20.68 18.74 -0.25
N ALA A 235 21.68 19.25 0.46
CA ALA A 235 22.82 19.97 -0.09
C ALA A 235 23.76 19.02 -0.85
N SER A 236 24.11 17.87 -0.27
CA SER A 236 24.86 16.81 -0.95
C SER A 236 24.13 16.36 -2.21
N LEU A 237 22.81 16.16 -2.14
CA LEU A 237 21.99 15.79 -3.29
C LEU A 237 22.01 16.86 -4.40
N VAL A 238 21.97 18.15 -4.05
CA VAL A 238 22.06 19.24 -5.01
C VAL A 238 23.42 19.24 -5.71
N LEU A 239 24.52 19.18 -4.95
CA LEU A 239 25.87 19.16 -5.54
C LEU A 239 26.10 17.91 -6.39
N ALA A 240 25.61 16.75 -5.96
CA ALA A 240 25.68 15.51 -6.73
C ALA A 240 24.90 15.62 -8.05
N LYS A 241 23.68 16.16 -8.03
CA LYS A 241 22.90 16.43 -9.26
C LYS A 241 23.61 17.41 -10.19
N LEU A 242 24.24 18.46 -9.65
CA LEU A 242 25.03 19.40 -10.45
C LEU A 242 26.27 18.74 -11.05
N ALA A 243 26.94 17.84 -10.32
CA ALA A 243 28.06 17.05 -10.83
C ALA A 243 27.61 16.11 -11.97
N LYS A 244 26.48 15.42 -11.79
CA LYS A 244 25.87 14.59 -12.84
C LYS A 244 25.57 15.40 -14.11
N LEU A 245 24.99 16.58 -13.97
CA LEU A 245 24.70 17.48 -15.11
C LEU A 245 25.97 17.95 -15.82
N ALA A 246 27.11 18.00 -15.11
CA ALA A 246 28.41 18.29 -15.68
C ALA A 246 29.11 17.05 -16.26
N GLY A 247 28.48 15.87 -16.21
CA GLY A 247 29.04 14.60 -16.68
C GLY A 247 30.01 13.92 -15.70
N ASP A 248 30.18 14.47 -14.50
CA ASP A 248 31.09 13.93 -13.48
C ASP A 248 30.35 12.94 -12.56
N THR A 249 30.12 11.73 -13.06
CA THR A 249 29.43 10.65 -12.35
C THR A 249 30.23 10.12 -11.15
N LYS A 250 31.56 10.21 -11.19
CA LYS A 250 32.41 9.84 -10.05
C LYS A 250 32.20 10.80 -8.89
N LYS A 251 32.20 12.11 -9.16
CA LYS A 251 31.92 13.12 -8.14
C LYS A 251 30.48 13.05 -7.63
N GLU A 252 29.51 12.75 -8.50
CA GLU A 252 28.13 12.45 -8.07
C GLU A 252 28.14 11.35 -7.00
N GLN A 253 28.78 10.21 -7.29
CA GLN A 253 28.85 9.08 -6.37
C GLN A 253 29.55 9.43 -5.05
N THR A 254 30.75 10.03 -5.10
CA THR A 254 31.53 10.37 -3.89
C THR A 254 30.76 11.32 -2.97
N LEU A 255 30.12 12.36 -3.53
CA LEU A 255 29.34 13.32 -2.73
C LEU A 255 28.18 12.63 -1.98
N LEU A 256 27.51 11.68 -2.62
CA LEU A 256 26.41 10.96 -2.01
C LEU A 256 26.91 9.94 -0.97
N GLU A 257 28.00 9.20 -1.27
CA GLU A 257 28.62 8.25 -0.34
C GLU A 257 29.09 8.94 0.95
N ASP A 258 29.74 10.10 0.84
CA ASP A 258 30.20 10.85 2.01
C ASP A 258 29.02 11.42 2.80
N SER A 259 27.95 11.81 2.12
CA SER A 259 26.72 12.24 2.79
C SER A 259 26.12 11.12 3.64
N VAL A 260 25.98 9.91 3.11
CA VAL A 260 25.34 8.80 3.84
C VAL A 260 26.20 8.23 4.97
N LYS A 261 27.53 8.35 4.87
CA LYS A 261 28.44 8.00 5.99
C LYS A 261 28.20 8.87 7.22
N ILE A 262 27.87 10.15 7.01
CA ILE A 262 27.67 11.12 8.09
C ILE A 262 26.21 11.15 8.54
N ASN A 263 25.29 11.24 7.58
CA ASN A 263 23.86 11.33 7.82
C ASN A 263 23.10 10.42 6.83
N PRO A 264 22.81 9.16 7.22
CA PRO A 264 22.05 8.23 6.40
C PRO A 264 20.67 8.81 6.05
N ASP A 265 20.40 8.93 4.75
CA ASP A 265 19.13 9.44 4.22
C ASP A 265 18.53 8.45 3.21
N ALA A 266 17.23 8.18 3.34
CA ALA A 266 16.53 7.21 2.51
C ALA A 266 16.48 7.60 1.03
N ASP A 267 16.36 8.88 0.68
CA ASP A 267 16.34 9.30 -0.73
C ASP A 267 17.73 9.22 -1.35
N ILE A 268 18.78 9.54 -0.59
CA ILE A 268 20.18 9.40 -1.06
C ILE A 268 20.57 7.94 -1.21
N LEU A 269 20.27 7.08 -0.23
CA LEU A 269 20.56 5.65 -0.31
C LEU A 269 19.85 5.01 -1.52
N PHE A 270 18.63 5.44 -1.84
CA PHE A 270 17.95 4.98 -3.06
C PHE A 270 18.68 5.40 -4.33
N LEU A 271 19.16 6.64 -4.40
CA LEU A 271 19.91 7.14 -5.54
C LEU A 271 21.26 6.41 -5.68
N LEU A 272 22.00 6.22 -4.58
CA LEU A 272 23.24 5.45 -4.56
C LEU A 272 23.02 4.00 -5.01
N GLY A 273 21.97 3.33 -4.50
CA GLY A 273 21.61 1.98 -4.92
C GLY A 273 21.38 1.87 -6.43
N ARG A 274 20.75 2.89 -7.03
CA ARG A 274 20.60 2.98 -8.49
C ARG A 274 21.92 3.24 -9.22
N ILE A 275 22.77 4.13 -8.70
CA ILE A 275 24.10 4.40 -9.27
C ILE A 275 24.95 3.12 -9.28
N PHE A 276 24.97 2.37 -8.17
CA PHE A 276 25.67 1.08 -8.10
C PHE A 276 25.07 0.05 -9.05
N TYR A 277 23.75 0.01 -9.20
CA TYR A 277 23.10 -0.86 -10.19
C TYR A 277 23.52 -0.50 -11.62
N ASP A 278 23.48 0.78 -11.99
CA ASP A 278 23.86 1.27 -13.32
C ASP A 278 25.36 1.03 -13.61
N ALA A 279 26.20 1.04 -12.56
CA ALA A 279 27.62 0.71 -12.62
C ALA A 279 27.92 -0.81 -12.64
N GLY A 280 26.91 -1.68 -12.49
CA GLY A 280 27.08 -3.14 -12.40
C GLY A 280 27.62 -3.62 -11.04
N GLU A 281 27.73 -2.74 -10.05
CA GLU A 281 28.18 -3.05 -8.68
C GLU A 281 27.02 -3.64 -7.85
N PHE A 282 26.44 -4.75 -8.31
CA PHE A 282 25.22 -5.35 -7.74
C PHE A 282 25.30 -5.69 -6.23
N PRO A 283 26.44 -6.17 -5.67
CA PRO A 283 26.55 -6.37 -4.23
C PRO A 283 26.37 -5.07 -3.44
N LYS A 284 27.04 -3.98 -3.84
CA LYS A 284 26.89 -2.67 -3.21
C LYS A 284 25.48 -2.11 -3.40
N ALA A 285 24.89 -2.29 -4.58
CA ALA A 285 23.51 -1.89 -4.84
C ALA A 285 22.55 -2.59 -3.86
N THR A 286 22.71 -3.90 -3.66
CA THR A 286 21.88 -4.69 -2.74
C THR A 286 22.02 -4.19 -1.30
N GLU A 287 23.25 -4.06 -0.79
CA GLU A 287 23.52 -3.59 0.57
C GLU A 287 22.99 -2.17 0.82
N THR A 288 23.19 -1.27 -0.15
CA THR A 288 22.73 0.12 -0.07
C THR A 288 21.20 0.20 -0.06
N LEU A 289 20.53 -0.56 -0.93
CA LEU A 289 19.06 -0.62 -0.99
C LEU A 289 18.47 -1.25 0.26
N GLN A 290 19.09 -2.29 0.84
CA GLN A 290 18.67 -2.89 2.10
C GLN A 290 18.83 -1.92 3.28
N SER A 291 19.93 -1.18 3.32
CA SER A 291 20.16 -0.12 4.32
C SER A 291 19.12 0.99 4.21
N GLY A 292 18.79 1.41 2.98
CA GLY A 292 17.73 2.39 2.75
C GLY A 292 16.33 1.89 3.12
N MET A 293 16.04 0.62 2.84
CA MET A 293 14.81 -0.04 3.25
C MET A 293 14.68 -0.12 4.79
N ALA A 294 15.78 -0.21 5.53
CA ALA A 294 15.72 -0.13 6.99
C ALA A 294 15.30 1.27 7.51
N LEU A 295 15.55 2.34 6.75
CA LEU A 295 15.15 3.71 7.11
C LEU A 295 13.71 4.06 6.68
N ASP A 296 13.23 3.54 5.55
CA ASP A 296 11.87 3.74 5.04
C ASP A 296 11.29 2.39 4.55
N PRO A 297 10.95 1.46 5.47
CA PRO A 297 10.57 0.08 5.15
C PRO A 297 9.28 -0.01 4.33
N ASP A 298 8.41 0.98 4.48
CA ASP A 298 7.08 1.03 3.91
C ASP A 298 7.06 1.55 2.46
N ASN A 299 8.23 1.74 1.83
CA ASN A 299 8.33 2.29 0.49
C ASN A 299 8.62 1.20 -0.55
N PRO A 300 7.65 0.88 -1.44
CA PRO A 300 7.79 -0.23 -2.39
C PRO A 300 8.93 -0.02 -3.39
N ARG A 301 9.46 1.21 -3.53
CA ARG A 301 10.58 1.50 -4.43
C ARG A 301 11.81 0.63 -4.13
N TRP A 302 12.04 0.28 -2.86
CA TRP A 302 13.17 -0.56 -2.46
C TRP A 302 13.07 -1.95 -3.07
N LEU A 303 11.90 -2.57 -2.90
CA LEU A 303 11.60 -3.87 -3.47
C LEU A 303 11.63 -3.82 -5.01
N GLU A 304 11.09 -2.77 -5.63
CA GLU A 304 11.15 -2.58 -7.09
C GLU A 304 12.60 -2.55 -7.62
N GLN A 305 13.52 -1.86 -6.93
CA GLN A 305 14.93 -1.84 -7.36
C GLN A 305 15.66 -3.14 -7.01
N LEU A 306 15.41 -3.74 -5.84
CA LEU A 306 15.99 -5.03 -5.48
C LEU A 306 15.57 -6.13 -6.47
N ALA A 307 14.31 -6.14 -6.92
CA ALA A 307 13.84 -7.07 -7.95
C ALA A 307 14.62 -6.91 -9.27
N ARG A 308 15.03 -5.69 -9.64
CA ARG A 308 15.88 -5.43 -10.81
C ARG A 308 17.30 -5.91 -10.59
N VAL A 309 17.88 -5.65 -9.42
CA VAL A 309 19.23 -6.13 -9.06
C VAL A 309 19.29 -7.66 -9.12
N PHE A 310 18.30 -8.34 -8.55
CA PHE A 310 18.24 -9.80 -8.56
C PHE A 310 17.95 -10.37 -9.96
N ALA A 311 17.21 -9.64 -10.80
CA ALA A 311 17.05 -10.00 -12.20
C ALA A 311 18.38 -9.96 -12.97
N GLN A 312 19.20 -8.93 -12.77
CA GLN A 312 20.49 -8.79 -13.46
C GLN A 312 21.54 -9.81 -13.00
N THR A 313 21.44 -10.27 -11.74
CA THR A 313 22.36 -11.25 -11.16
C THR A 313 21.89 -12.69 -11.32
N ASP A 314 20.78 -12.93 -12.01
CA ASP A 314 20.08 -14.23 -12.12
C ASP A 314 19.80 -14.89 -10.75
N ASN A 315 19.66 -14.08 -9.70
CA ASN A 315 19.34 -14.56 -8.35
C ASN A 315 17.83 -14.78 -8.21
N LYS A 316 17.33 -15.83 -8.87
CA LYS A 316 15.91 -16.18 -8.93
C LYS A 316 15.26 -16.33 -7.54
N PRO A 317 15.88 -17.01 -6.54
CA PRO A 317 15.26 -17.15 -5.22
C PRO A 317 14.93 -15.81 -4.56
N MET A 318 15.89 -14.87 -4.56
CA MET A 318 15.68 -13.54 -3.98
C MET A 318 14.73 -12.70 -4.83
N GLN A 319 14.78 -12.81 -6.16
CA GLN A 319 13.87 -12.10 -7.04
C GLN A 319 12.40 -12.54 -6.81
N ILE A 320 12.17 -13.84 -6.63
CA ILE A 320 10.84 -14.40 -6.33
C ILE A 320 10.33 -13.88 -5.00
N GLU A 321 11.16 -13.89 -3.95
CA GLU A 321 10.78 -13.37 -2.63
C GLU A 321 10.35 -11.89 -2.69
N VAL A 322 11.12 -11.06 -3.41
CA VAL A 322 10.81 -9.63 -3.56
C VAL A 322 9.55 -9.41 -4.40
N LEU A 323 9.35 -10.17 -5.49
CA LEU A 323 8.15 -10.07 -6.31
C LEU A 323 6.89 -10.53 -5.56
N GLN A 324 7.00 -11.55 -4.69
CA GLN A 324 5.92 -11.98 -3.80
C GLN A 324 5.52 -10.89 -2.80
N LYS A 325 6.50 -10.16 -2.24
CA LYS A 325 6.23 -9.01 -1.38
C LYS A 325 5.53 -7.90 -2.18
N LEU A 326 6.04 -7.57 -3.37
CA LEU A 326 5.47 -6.54 -4.24
C LEU A 326 4.04 -6.86 -4.69
N SER A 327 3.72 -8.11 -5.04
CA SER A 327 2.37 -8.50 -5.47
C SER A 327 1.33 -8.43 -4.35
N ARG A 328 1.77 -8.46 -3.08
CA ARG A 328 0.89 -8.29 -1.91
C ARG A 328 0.63 -6.83 -1.56
N LEU A 329 1.51 -5.90 -1.96
CA LEU A 329 1.35 -4.47 -1.69
C LEU A 329 0.27 -3.82 -2.55
N ASP A 330 0.10 -4.31 -3.78
CA ASP A 330 -0.97 -3.86 -4.68
C ASP A 330 -1.73 -5.08 -5.21
N PRO A 331 -2.89 -5.41 -4.61
CA PRO A 331 -3.72 -6.53 -5.02
C PRO A 331 -4.18 -6.48 -6.47
N ASP A 332 -4.23 -5.27 -7.06
CA ASP A 332 -4.78 -5.01 -8.38
C ASP A 332 -3.67 -4.93 -9.47
N ASP A 333 -2.38 -5.01 -9.10
CA ASP A 333 -1.25 -4.96 -10.05
C ASP A 333 -1.04 -6.29 -10.80
N LEU A 334 -1.65 -6.36 -11.99
CA LEU A 334 -1.54 -7.50 -12.90
C LEU A 334 -0.11 -7.77 -13.37
N GLU A 335 0.68 -6.73 -13.64
CA GLU A 335 2.00 -6.87 -14.25
C GLU A 335 3.00 -7.49 -13.28
N LYS A 336 2.94 -7.11 -12.00
CA LYS A 336 3.73 -7.74 -10.93
C LYS A 336 3.40 -9.22 -10.79
N ARG A 337 2.12 -9.59 -10.83
CA ARG A 337 1.68 -10.98 -10.72
C ARG A 337 2.07 -11.81 -11.94
N LYS A 338 1.94 -11.27 -13.16
CA LYS A 338 2.42 -11.92 -14.40
C LYS A 338 3.94 -12.16 -14.35
N ARG A 339 4.72 -11.18 -13.89
CA ARG A 339 6.18 -11.36 -13.69
C ARG A 339 6.49 -12.45 -12.69
N LEU A 340 5.80 -12.48 -11.55
CA LEU A 340 5.97 -13.52 -10.53
C LEU A 340 5.65 -14.90 -11.08
N LEU A 341 4.49 -15.07 -11.73
CA LEU A 341 4.08 -16.33 -12.36
C LEU A 341 5.14 -16.84 -13.35
N LYS A 342 5.59 -15.99 -14.27
CA LYS A 342 6.60 -16.35 -15.26
C LYS A 342 7.90 -16.82 -14.59
N LEU A 343 8.34 -16.12 -13.55
CA LEU A 343 9.57 -16.47 -12.84
C LEU A 343 9.45 -17.79 -12.07
N LEU A 344 8.29 -18.05 -11.44
CA LEU A 344 8.00 -19.32 -10.76
C LEU A 344 8.01 -20.50 -11.74
N LEU A 345 7.44 -20.32 -12.94
CA LEU A 345 7.48 -21.31 -14.02
C LEU A 345 8.92 -21.59 -14.48
N GLN A 346 9.72 -20.54 -14.69
CA GLN A 346 11.13 -20.65 -15.07
C GLN A 346 12.00 -21.32 -13.99
N ASN A 347 11.59 -21.22 -12.73
CA ASN A 347 12.27 -21.84 -11.59
C ASN A 347 11.69 -23.21 -11.20
N ASN A 348 10.79 -23.77 -12.02
CA ASN A 348 10.13 -25.06 -11.81
C ASN A 348 9.38 -25.18 -10.46
N GLN A 349 8.95 -24.05 -9.89
CA GLN A 349 8.14 -23.97 -8.66
C GLN A 349 6.66 -24.10 -9.01
N LYS A 350 6.25 -25.32 -9.39
CA LYS A 350 4.93 -25.59 -9.97
C LYS A 350 3.77 -25.27 -9.01
N THR A 351 3.91 -25.57 -7.72
CA THR A 351 2.85 -25.34 -6.73
C THR A 351 2.59 -23.85 -6.55
N GLU A 352 3.65 -23.06 -6.39
CA GLU A 352 3.58 -21.61 -6.26
C GLU A 352 3.12 -20.97 -7.57
N ALA A 353 3.57 -21.47 -8.72
CA ALA A 353 3.11 -21.00 -10.03
C ALA A 353 1.60 -21.20 -10.21
N LEU A 354 1.03 -22.29 -9.71
CA LEU A 354 -0.43 -22.52 -9.75
C LEU A 354 -1.21 -21.52 -8.89
N ILE A 355 -0.68 -21.15 -7.73
CA ILE A 355 -1.28 -20.11 -6.88
C ILE A 355 -1.22 -18.76 -7.62
N ALA A 356 -0.05 -18.39 -8.14
CA ALA A 356 0.14 -17.15 -8.90
C ALA A 356 -0.74 -17.11 -10.17
N ALA A 357 -0.94 -18.24 -10.85
CA ALA A 357 -1.83 -18.32 -12.01
C ALA A 357 -3.29 -18.04 -11.63
N ARG A 358 -3.78 -18.56 -10.51
CA ARG A 358 -5.12 -18.24 -10.01
C ARG A 358 -5.25 -16.75 -9.71
N GLU A 359 -4.27 -16.19 -8.99
CA GLU A 359 -4.22 -14.77 -8.68
C GLU A 359 -4.19 -13.86 -9.92
N VAL A 360 -3.52 -14.26 -10.99
CA VAL A 360 -3.55 -13.55 -12.27
C VAL A 360 -4.95 -13.60 -12.88
N LEU A 361 -5.63 -14.75 -12.86
CA LEU A 361 -6.99 -14.89 -13.37
C LEU A 361 -8.05 -14.17 -12.50
N GLU A 362 -7.76 -13.88 -11.23
CA GLU A 362 -8.58 -13.00 -10.39
C GLU A 362 -8.58 -11.54 -10.88
N ILE A 363 -7.74 -11.19 -11.84
CA ILE A 363 -7.66 -9.85 -12.45
C ILE A 363 -7.93 -9.94 -13.96
N ASP A 364 -7.22 -10.83 -14.66
CA ASP A 364 -7.30 -11.05 -16.10
C ASP A 364 -7.67 -12.50 -16.38
N VAL A 365 -8.98 -12.78 -16.39
CA VAL A 365 -9.55 -14.11 -16.68
C VAL A 365 -9.17 -14.65 -18.08
N SER A 366 -8.70 -13.78 -18.97
CA SER A 366 -8.32 -14.14 -20.35
C SER A 366 -6.85 -14.52 -20.50
N PHE A 367 -6.06 -14.42 -19.43
CA PHE A 367 -4.62 -14.67 -19.51
C PHE A 367 -4.30 -16.16 -19.78
N LYS A 368 -3.97 -16.43 -21.04
CA LYS A 368 -3.87 -17.79 -21.59
C LYS A 368 -2.86 -18.69 -20.87
N GLU A 369 -1.68 -18.17 -20.53
CA GLU A 369 -0.63 -18.92 -19.85
C GLU A 369 -1.08 -19.42 -18.47
N ALA A 370 -1.86 -18.63 -17.72
CA ALA A 370 -2.45 -19.07 -16.45
C ALA A 370 -3.58 -20.08 -16.63
N GLN A 371 -4.43 -19.91 -17.67
CA GLN A 371 -5.46 -20.88 -17.99
C GLN A 371 -4.86 -22.25 -18.31
N ASP A 372 -3.86 -22.28 -19.20
CA ASP A 372 -3.23 -23.53 -19.65
C ASP A 372 -2.57 -24.27 -18.47
N LEU A 373 -1.87 -23.54 -17.59
CA LEU A 373 -1.27 -24.13 -16.39
C LEU A 373 -2.31 -24.78 -15.46
N LEU A 374 -3.49 -24.16 -15.27
CA LEU A 374 -4.56 -24.74 -14.46
C LEU A 374 -5.16 -25.99 -15.10
N LEU A 375 -5.37 -25.96 -16.42
CA LEU A 375 -5.91 -27.11 -17.16
C LEU A 375 -4.94 -28.30 -17.13
N GLU A 376 -3.65 -28.06 -17.35
CA GLU A 376 -2.60 -29.08 -17.28
C GLU A 376 -2.54 -29.71 -15.87
N HIS A 377 -2.64 -28.90 -14.82
CA HIS A 377 -2.64 -29.40 -13.46
C HIS A 377 -3.86 -30.26 -13.13
N LEU A 378 -5.06 -29.84 -13.55
CA LEU A 378 -6.28 -30.63 -13.36
C LEU A 378 -6.23 -31.96 -14.12
N GLN A 379 -5.66 -31.94 -15.32
CA GLN A 379 -5.43 -33.15 -16.11
C GLN A 379 -4.46 -34.10 -15.39
N ALA A 380 -3.35 -33.58 -14.84
CA ALA A 380 -2.39 -34.38 -14.08
C ALA A 380 -3.00 -34.99 -12.80
N LEU A 381 -3.97 -34.31 -12.18
CA LEU A 381 -4.71 -34.82 -11.02
C LEU A 381 -5.86 -35.79 -11.38
N GLY A 382 -6.15 -36.00 -12.67
CA GLY A 382 -7.28 -36.82 -13.11
C GLY A 382 -8.66 -36.23 -12.79
N LYS A 383 -8.74 -34.91 -12.52
CA LYS A 383 -9.98 -34.19 -12.19
C LYS A 383 -10.80 -33.86 -13.46
N ASN A 384 -11.27 -34.90 -14.15
CA ASN A 384 -11.88 -34.80 -15.48
C ASN A 384 -13.12 -33.89 -15.53
N ASP A 385 -13.97 -33.92 -14.50
CA ASP A 385 -15.20 -33.11 -14.44
C ASP A 385 -14.90 -31.60 -14.29
N GLU A 386 -13.97 -31.24 -13.40
CA GLU A 386 -13.52 -29.86 -13.21
C GLU A 386 -12.82 -29.34 -14.48
N LEU A 387 -11.98 -30.19 -15.09
CA LEU A 387 -11.27 -29.89 -16.32
C LEU A 387 -12.24 -29.57 -17.47
N LEU A 388 -13.30 -30.37 -17.65
CA LEU A 388 -14.30 -30.16 -18.69
C LEU A 388 -15.05 -28.84 -18.49
N LYS A 389 -15.50 -28.57 -17.26
CA LYS A 389 -16.19 -27.32 -16.92
C LYS A 389 -15.32 -26.09 -17.19
N LEU A 390 -14.05 -26.12 -16.81
CA LEU A 390 -13.14 -24.99 -17.03
C LEU A 390 -12.77 -24.83 -18.51
N LYS A 391 -12.61 -25.91 -19.28
CA LYS A 391 -12.40 -25.82 -20.74
C LYS A 391 -13.56 -25.11 -21.44
N GLN A 392 -14.80 -25.43 -21.05
CA GLN A 392 -16.00 -24.77 -21.56
C GLN A 392 -16.06 -23.30 -21.12
N ALA A 393 -15.74 -23.00 -19.86
CA ALA A 393 -15.72 -21.63 -19.35
C ALA A 393 -14.67 -20.74 -20.03
N PHE A 394 -13.48 -21.26 -20.30
CA PHE A 394 -12.41 -20.52 -20.98
C PHE A 394 -12.62 -20.37 -22.49
N ASN A 395 -13.43 -21.25 -23.10
CA ASN A 395 -13.78 -21.19 -24.52
C ASN A 395 -15.29 -21.40 -24.71
N PRO A 396 -16.13 -20.42 -24.35
CA PRO A 396 -17.58 -20.54 -24.43
C PRO A 396 -18.12 -20.65 -25.88
N SER A 397 -17.27 -20.44 -26.88
CA SER A 397 -17.60 -20.46 -28.31
C SER A 397 -17.51 -21.85 -28.98
N ARG A 398 -17.40 -22.95 -28.22
CA ARG A 398 -17.34 -24.32 -28.74
C ARG A 398 -18.41 -25.22 -28.14
#